data_AF-A0A9R1NMG2-F1
#
_entry.id   AF-A0A9R1NMG2-F1
#
_cell.length_a   1.000
_cell.length_b   1.000
_cell.length_c   1.000
_cell.angle_alpha   90.00
_cell.angle_beta   90.00
_cell.angle_gamma   90.00
#
_symmetry.space_group_name_H-M   'P 1'
#
loop_
_entity.id
_entity.type
_entity.pdbx_description
1 polymer ?
#
loop_
_entity_poly.entity_id
_entity_poly.type
_entity_poly.pdbx_seq_one_letter_code
_entity_poly.pdbx_strand_id
1 'polypeptide(L)'
;MGLVWMVAAAVAAVLASWAFNALVYLVWRPRAITRQLRAQGVGGPGYRFLAGNLAEIKRLRADTAGAALDVGNHDFVPMVQPHFHKWIPIHGRTFLYWFGARPSLCVADVNMVKQVLSDRGGLYPKNLGNPHIARLLGKGLVLTDGDDWKRHRKVVHPAFNMDKLKMMTVTMSDCAGSMMSEWTAKMEKGGSVEIELSHQFEELTADVISHTAFGSSYEQGKKVFLAQKELQFLAFSTVFNVQIPALRYLPTEKNLRIWKLDKEVRTMLMNIIKTRLATKDTMGYGNDLLGLMLEACAAEGGHNPILSMDEIIDECKTFFFAGHDTSSHLLTWTMFLLSTHPEWQEKLREEVLRECGSEVPTGDMLNKLQLGQHVPTRNSEVIRPCVAHSEECGFGS
;
A
#
# COMPACT_ATOMS: atom_id res chain seq x y z
N MET A 1 49.69 30.61 -0.52
CA MET A 1 49.44 29.89 -1.79
C MET A 1 49.26 28.38 -1.61
N GLY A 2 50.05 27.67 -0.77
CA GLY A 2 49.92 26.20 -0.61
C GLY A 2 48.57 25.69 -0.12
N LEU A 3 47.89 26.39 0.80
CA LEU A 3 46.57 25.96 1.32
C LEU A 3 45.47 26.00 0.23
N VAL A 4 45.48 27.03 -0.63
CA VAL A 4 44.51 27.17 -1.73
C VAL A 4 44.68 26.05 -2.74
N TRP A 5 45.93 25.69 -3.07
CA TRP A 5 46.22 24.57 -3.96
C TRP A 5 45.84 23.21 -3.36
N MET A 6 46.06 23.00 -2.05
CA MET A 6 45.62 21.78 -1.36
C MET A 6 44.10 21.65 -1.34
N VAL A 7 43.36 22.75 -1.06
CA VAL A 7 41.89 22.75 -1.10
C VAL A 7 41.38 22.50 -2.52
N ALA A 8 41.96 23.14 -3.53
CA ALA A 8 41.58 22.93 -4.93
C ALA A 8 41.82 21.47 -5.39
N ALA A 9 42.97 20.89 -5.01
CA ALA A 9 43.28 19.49 -5.32
C ALA A 9 42.32 18.51 -4.62
N ALA A 10 41.97 18.77 -3.35
CA ALA A 10 40.99 17.96 -2.62
C ALA A 10 39.60 18.02 -3.26
N VAL A 11 39.14 19.22 -3.65
CA VAL A 11 37.85 19.40 -4.35
C VAL A 11 37.88 18.69 -5.71
N ALA A 12 38.96 18.81 -6.47
CA ALA A 12 39.11 18.12 -7.75
C ALA A 12 39.07 16.59 -7.60
N ALA A 13 39.73 16.04 -6.57
CA ALA A 13 39.70 14.60 -6.28
C ALA A 13 38.28 14.12 -5.93
N VAL A 14 37.52 14.89 -5.13
CA VAL A 14 36.12 14.58 -4.81
C VAL A 14 35.25 14.61 -6.06
N LEU A 15 35.37 15.65 -6.90
CA LEU A 15 34.63 15.77 -8.15
C LEU A 15 34.96 14.65 -9.14
N ALA A 16 36.23 14.27 -9.25
CA ALA A 16 36.67 13.15 -10.08
C ALA A 16 36.08 11.81 -9.58
N SER A 17 36.09 11.60 -8.26
CA SER A 17 35.45 10.42 -7.64
C SER A 17 33.95 10.38 -7.91
N TRP A 18 33.25 11.51 -7.77
CA TRP A 18 31.81 11.60 -8.10
C TRP A 18 31.53 11.36 -9.58
N ALA A 19 32.33 11.94 -10.47
CA ALA A 19 32.21 11.73 -11.92
C ALA A 19 32.46 10.27 -12.30
N PHE A 20 33.48 9.63 -11.71
CA PHE A 20 33.76 8.21 -11.91
C PHE A 20 32.60 7.34 -11.42
N ASN A 21 32.10 7.58 -10.20
CA ASN A 21 30.94 6.88 -9.67
C ASN A 21 29.71 7.09 -10.58
N ALA A 22 29.43 8.31 -11.02
CA ALA A 22 28.33 8.58 -11.93
C ALA A 22 28.50 7.83 -13.26
N LEU A 23 29.70 7.78 -13.83
CA LEU A 23 30.00 7.01 -15.04
C LEU A 23 29.76 5.50 -14.81
N VAL A 24 30.23 4.96 -13.69
CA VAL A 24 30.03 3.56 -13.33
C VAL A 24 28.54 3.25 -13.19
N TYR A 25 27.80 4.05 -12.40
CA TYR A 25 26.40 3.81 -12.10
C TYR A 25 25.45 4.09 -13.28
N LEU A 26 25.69 5.15 -14.05
CA LEU A 26 24.77 5.60 -15.10
C LEU A 26 25.10 5.01 -16.47
N VAL A 27 26.31 4.50 -16.68
CA VAL A 27 26.77 4.06 -18.01
C VAL A 27 27.30 2.63 -17.99
N TRP A 28 28.31 2.34 -17.16
CA TRP A 28 28.94 1.01 -17.17
C TRP A 28 28.02 -0.07 -16.61
N ARG A 29 27.45 0.14 -15.42
CA ARG A 29 26.57 -0.83 -14.74
C ARG A 29 25.35 -1.19 -15.59
N PRO A 30 24.62 -0.25 -16.21
CA PRO A 30 23.50 -0.60 -17.09
C PRO A 30 23.91 -1.47 -18.29
N ARG A 31 25.06 -1.18 -18.89
CA ARG A 31 25.61 -1.97 -20.01
C ARG A 31 26.06 -3.36 -19.56
N ALA A 32 26.76 -3.45 -18.43
CA ALA A 32 27.24 -4.72 -17.88
C ALA A 32 26.07 -5.65 -17.53
N ILE A 33 25.07 -5.15 -16.79
CA ILE A 33 23.88 -5.91 -16.40
C ILE A 33 23.08 -6.35 -17.62
N THR A 34 22.84 -5.44 -18.58
CA THR A 34 22.13 -5.78 -19.82
C THR A 34 22.85 -6.90 -20.58
N ARG A 35 24.18 -6.86 -20.66
CA ARG A 35 24.97 -7.89 -21.35
C ARG A 35 24.89 -9.23 -20.62
N GLN A 36 25.02 -9.23 -19.29
CA GLN A 36 24.97 -10.44 -18.48
C GLN A 36 23.59 -11.12 -18.54
N LEU A 37 22.50 -10.36 -18.38
CA LEU A 37 21.15 -10.91 -18.44
C LEU A 37 20.77 -11.38 -19.84
N ARG A 38 21.18 -10.66 -20.90
CA ARG A 38 21.00 -11.13 -22.28
C ARG A 38 21.73 -12.44 -22.56
N ALA A 39 22.92 -12.65 -21.99
CA ALA A 39 23.64 -13.91 -22.11
C ALA A 39 22.89 -15.09 -21.43
N GLN A 40 22.00 -14.80 -20.47
CA GLN A 40 21.12 -15.76 -19.82
C GLN A 40 19.74 -15.85 -20.48
N GLY A 41 19.54 -15.22 -21.65
CA GLY A 41 18.26 -15.22 -22.38
C GLY A 41 17.25 -14.18 -21.91
N VAL A 42 17.58 -13.34 -20.93
CA VAL A 42 16.69 -12.29 -20.41
C VAL A 42 16.93 -10.98 -21.18
N GLY A 43 16.04 -10.70 -22.13
CA GLY A 43 16.01 -9.47 -22.91
C GLY A 43 15.23 -8.34 -22.22
N GLY A 44 14.93 -7.28 -22.97
CA GLY A 44 14.07 -6.19 -22.50
C GLY A 44 14.31 -4.86 -23.22
N PRO A 45 13.49 -3.84 -22.95
CA PRO A 45 13.64 -2.52 -23.54
C PRO A 45 15.01 -1.90 -23.19
N GLY A 46 15.57 -1.16 -24.14
CA GLY A 46 16.89 -0.55 -23.98
C GLY A 46 16.93 0.51 -22.89
N TYR A 47 18.04 0.57 -22.14
CA TYR A 47 18.31 1.62 -21.17
C TYR A 47 18.54 2.98 -21.87
N ARG A 48 17.83 4.03 -21.43
CA ARG A 48 18.10 5.42 -21.82
C ARG A 48 18.81 6.13 -20.67
N PHE A 49 19.85 6.90 -20.99
CA PHE A 49 20.68 7.58 -20.00
C PHE A 49 19.85 8.37 -18.98
N LEU A 50 20.14 8.20 -17.68
CA LEU A 50 19.47 8.77 -16.50
C LEU A 50 18.02 8.32 -16.29
N ALA A 51 17.17 8.39 -17.32
CA ALA A 51 15.73 8.18 -17.21
C ALA A 51 15.30 6.71 -17.32
N GLY A 52 16.14 5.84 -17.87
CA GLY A 52 15.78 4.44 -18.14
C GLY A 52 14.58 4.36 -19.08
N ASN A 53 13.56 3.59 -18.69
CA ASN A 53 12.32 3.45 -19.45
C ASN A 53 11.18 4.35 -18.92
N LEU A 54 11.42 5.19 -17.91
CA LEU A 54 10.40 5.98 -17.24
C LEU A 54 9.61 6.91 -18.16
N ALA A 55 10.30 7.56 -19.12
CA ALA A 55 9.63 8.45 -20.08
C ALA A 55 8.68 7.68 -21.00
N GLU A 56 9.05 6.47 -21.43
CA GLU A 56 8.16 5.62 -22.22
C GLU A 56 6.98 5.12 -21.38
N ILE A 57 7.22 4.68 -20.15
CA ILE A 57 6.15 4.24 -19.23
C ILE A 57 5.14 5.37 -19.01
N LYS A 58 5.62 6.60 -18.74
CA LYS A 58 4.76 7.77 -18.57
C LYS A 58 3.93 8.07 -19.81
N ARG A 59 4.54 8.06 -20.99
CA ARG A 59 3.82 8.28 -22.26
C ARG A 59 2.73 7.23 -22.44
N LEU A 60 3.07 5.95 -22.31
CA LEU A 60 2.10 4.85 -22.47
C LEU A 60 0.95 4.95 -21.47
N ARG A 61 1.20 5.38 -20.23
CA ARG A 61 0.15 5.62 -19.23
C ARG A 61 -0.70 6.85 -19.53
N ALA A 62 -0.12 7.89 -20.15
CA ALA A 62 -0.87 9.06 -20.58
C ALA A 62 -1.76 8.74 -21.78
N ASP A 63 -1.28 7.90 -22.71
CA ASP A 63 -2.04 7.43 -23.88
C ASP A 63 -3.27 6.61 -23.48
N THR A 64 -3.23 5.92 -22.32
CA THR A 64 -4.39 5.19 -21.76
C THR A 64 -5.19 5.99 -20.74
N ALA A 65 -4.77 7.22 -20.40
CA ALA A 65 -5.47 8.04 -19.43
C ALA A 65 -6.83 8.48 -19.99
N GLY A 66 -7.92 8.12 -19.31
CA GLY A 66 -9.28 8.43 -19.74
C GLY A 66 -9.93 7.39 -20.65
N ALA A 67 -9.25 6.27 -20.95
CA ALA A 67 -9.90 5.13 -21.56
C ALA A 67 -10.98 4.57 -20.61
N ALA A 68 -12.18 4.28 -21.14
CA ALA A 68 -13.21 3.58 -20.41
C ALA A 68 -13.04 2.07 -20.60
N LEU A 69 -13.08 1.32 -19.50
CA LEU A 69 -13.15 -0.13 -19.58
C LEU A 69 -14.55 -0.53 -20.07
N ASP A 70 -14.61 -1.45 -21.03
CA ASP A 70 -15.87 -2.07 -21.40
C ASP A 70 -16.40 -2.87 -20.21
N VAL A 71 -17.67 -2.68 -19.86
CA VAL A 71 -18.32 -3.28 -18.68
C VAL A 71 -18.29 -4.82 -18.75
N GLY A 72 -18.32 -5.38 -19.97
CA GLY A 72 -18.24 -6.83 -20.18
C GLY A 72 -16.81 -7.39 -20.22
N ASN A 73 -15.77 -6.54 -20.14
CA ASN A 73 -14.38 -6.94 -20.26
C ASN A 73 -13.61 -6.73 -18.95
N HIS A 74 -13.08 -7.80 -18.39
CA HIS A 74 -12.26 -7.76 -17.18
C HIS A 74 -10.76 -7.55 -17.43
N ASP A 75 -10.31 -7.45 -18.69
CA ASP A 75 -8.91 -7.15 -18.99
C ASP A 75 -8.60 -5.66 -18.85
N PHE A 76 -8.34 -5.24 -17.61
CA PHE A 76 -7.94 -3.87 -17.28
C PHE A 76 -6.42 -3.64 -17.40
N VAL A 77 -5.62 -4.69 -17.62
CA VAL A 77 -4.14 -4.62 -17.65
C VAL A 77 -3.63 -3.63 -18.69
N PRO A 78 -4.17 -3.56 -19.93
CA PRO A 78 -3.76 -2.55 -20.92
C PRO A 78 -3.92 -1.13 -20.39
N MET A 79 -4.93 -0.85 -19.57
CA MET A 79 -5.20 0.48 -19.04
C MET A 79 -4.26 0.84 -17.88
N VAL A 80 -4.10 -0.07 -16.91
CA VAL A 80 -3.36 0.22 -15.66
C VAL A 80 -1.85 -0.01 -15.79
N GLN A 81 -1.42 -0.94 -16.64
CA GLN A 81 -0.03 -1.31 -16.86
C GLN A 81 0.28 -1.49 -18.37
N PRO A 82 0.05 -0.44 -19.20
CA PRO A 82 0.21 -0.53 -20.65
C PRO A 82 1.62 -0.92 -21.09
N HIS A 83 2.64 -0.55 -20.31
CA HIS A 83 4.03 -0.88 -20.57
C HIS A 83 4.31 -2.38 -20.44
N PHE A 84 3.74 -3.07 -19.45
CA PHE A 84 3.87 -4.52 -19.33
C PHE A 84 3.06 -5.24 -20.41
N HIS A 85 1.84 -4.80 -20.68
CA HIS A 85 1.03 -5.32 -21.79
C HIS A 85 1.78 -5.23 -23.13
N LYS A 86 2.47 -4.10 -23.38
CA LYS A 86 3.29 -3.90 -24.59
C LYS A 86 4.55 -4.76 -24.61
N TRP A 87 5.27 -4.87 -23.49
CA TRP A 87 6.60 -5.48 -23.46
C TRP A 87 6.59 -7.00 -23.34
N ILE A 88 5.60 -7.60 -22.66
CA ILE A 88 5.50 -9.05 -22.47
C ILE A 88 5.50 -9.81 -23.81
N PRO A 89 4.69 -9.43 -24.82
CA PRO A 89 4.70 -10.12 -26.13
C PRO A 89 6.02 -9.98 -26.89
N ILE A 90 6.79 -8.93 -26.63
CA ILE A 90 8.03 -8.61 -27.37
C ILE A 90 9.25 -9.26 -26.72
N HIS A 91 9.31 -9.26 -25.40
CA HIS A 91 10.50 -9.67 -24.63
C HIS A 91 10.29 -10.97 -23.84
N GLY A 92 9.08 -11.51 -23.84
CA GLY A 92 8.70 -12.69 -23.05
C GLY A 92 8.17 -12.31 -21.66
N ARG A 93 7.82 -13.33 -20.87
CA ARG A 93 7.24 -13.17 -19.52
C ARG A 93 8.25 -12.72 -18.47
N THR A 94 9.55 -12.79 -18.77
CA THR A 94 10.62 -12.32 -17.89
C THR A 94 11.55 -11.41 -18.66
N PHE A 95 11.62 -10.13 -18.29
CA PHE A 95 12.42 -9.14 -19.01
C PHE A 95 12.96 -8.03 -18.10
N LEU A 96 14.12 -7.50 -18.48
CA LEU A 96 14.82 -6.40 -17.83
C LEU A 96 14.31 -5.05 -18.34
N TYR A 97 13.99 -4.14 -17.43
CA TYR A 97 13.69 -2.75 -17.72
C TYR A 97 14.31 -1.84 -16.65
N TRP A 98 14.16 -0.52 -16.80
CA TRP A 98 14.95 0.45 -16.04
C TRP A 98 14.08 1.55 -15.40
N PHE A 99 14.10 1.63 -14.06
CA PHE A 99 13.60 2.77 -13.29
C PHE A 99 14.74 3.78 -13.08
N GLY A 100 14.86 4.76 -13.98
CA GLY A 100 16.06 5.59 -14.02
C GLY A 100 17.28 4.73 -14.37
N ALA A 101 18.37 4.84 -13.59
CA ALA A 101 19.55 3.97 -13.72
C ALA A 101 19.46 2.65 -12.94
N ARG A 102 18.33 2.40 -12.27
CA ARG A 102 18.12 1.18 -11.48
C ARG A 102 17.57 0.06 -12.36
N PRO A 103 18.23 -1.11 -12.41
CA PRO A 103 17.71 -2.27 -13.12
C PRO A 103 16.50 -2.83 -12.38
N SER A 104 15.49 -3.26 -13.14
CA SER A 104 14.28 -3.88 -12.62
C SER A 104 13.90 -5.06 -13.50
N LEU A 105 13.58 -6.19 -12.88
CA LEU A 105 13.17 -7.39 -13.59
C LEU A 105 11.65 -7.52 -13.48
N CYS A 106 10.97 -7.59 -14.62
CA CYS A 106 9.57 -8.02 -14.66
C CYS A 106 9.58 -9.55 -14.68
N VAL A 107 8.81 -10.16 -13.78
CA VAL A 107 8.65 -11.61 -13.70
C VAL A 107 7.15 -11.92 -13.73
N ALA A 108 6.67 -12.41 -14.88
CA ALA A 108 5.30 -12.84 -15.09
C ALA A 108 5.19 -14.38 -15.25
N ASP A 109 6.30 -15.11 -15.07
CA ASP A 109 6.28 -16.57 -14.98
C ASP A 109 5.82 -17.04 -13.59
N VAL A 110 4.80 -17.89 -13.55
CA VAL A 110 4.14 -18.32 -12.30
C VAL A 110 5.10 -19.07 -11.37
N ASN A 111 6.01 -19.90 -11.91
CA ASN A 111 6.93 -20.67 -11.08
C ASN A 111 7.97 -19.75 -10.43
N MET A 112 8.48 -18.78 -11.19
CA MET A 112 9.40 -17.77 -10.66
C MET A 112 8.71 -16.86 -9.64
N VAL A 113 7.48 -16.39 -9.91
CA VAL A 113 6.70 -15.59 -8.95
C VAL A 113 6.48 -16.37 -7.65
N LYS A 114 6.13 -17.66 -7.75
CA LYS A 114 5.98 -18.54 -6.58
C LYS A 114 7.29 -18.65 -5.79
N GLN A 115 8.41 -18.82 -6.47
CA GLN A 115 9.73 -18.90 -5.83
C GLN A 115 10.06 -17.61 -5.06
N VAL A 116 9.85 -16.45 -5.69
CA VAL A 116 10.10 -15.13 -5.10
C VAL A 116 9.20 -14.93 -3.86
N LEU A 117 7.88 -15.10 -4.01
CA LEU A 117 6.91 -14.88 -2.93
C LEU A 117 6.97 -15.93 -1.81
N SER A 118 7.56 -17.09 -2.05
CA SER A 118 7.72 -18.16 -1.04
C SER A 118 9.10 -18.17 -0.39
N ASP A 119 9.96 -17.21 -0.73
CA ASP A 119 11.32 -17.17 -0.19
C ASP A 119 11.30 -16.94 1.32
N ARG A 120 12.01 -17.81 2.03
CA ARG A 120 12.27 -17.70 3.47
C ARG A 120 13.72 -17.35 3.76
N GLY A 121 14.58 -17.37 2.74
CA GLY A 121 16.02 -17.11 2.85
C GLY A 121 16.37 -15.63 2.93
N GLY A 122 15.42 -14.73 2.66
CA GLY A 122 15.67 -13.28 2.64
C GLY A 122 16.47 -12.84 1.40
N LEU A 123 16.44 -13.64 0.33
CA LEU A 123 17.05 -13.33 -0.96
C LEU A 123 16.31 -12.21 -1.68
N TYR A 124 15.02 -12.02 -1.37
CA TYR A 124 14.17 -11.00 -1.95
C TYR A 124 13.63 -10.02 -0.89
N PRO A 125 14.47 -9.13 -0.31
CA PRO A 125 13.98 -8.10 0.59
C PRO A 125 12.98 -7.16 -0.09
N LYS A 126 11.97 -6.73 0.67
CA LYS A 126 11.10 -5.63 0.26
C LYS A 126 11.90 -4.34 0.31
N ASN A 127 11.98 -3.65 -0.82
CA ASN A 127 12.55 -2.32 -0.80
C ASN A 127 11.82 -1.44 -1.80
N LEU A 128 10.90 -0.65 -1.25
CA LEU A 128 10.30 0.47 -1.96
C LEU A 128 11.29 1.64 -1.90
N GLY A 129 12.16 1.71 -2.92
CA GLY A 129 13.14 2.79 -3.08
C GLY A 129 12.56 4.20 -3.30
N ASN A 130 11.25 4.38 -3.14
CA ASN A 130 10.58 5.67 -3.22
C ASN A 130 10.39 6.28 -1.82
N PRO A 131 11.12 7.34 -1.46
CA PRO A 131 11.03 7.96 -0.13
C PRO A 131 9.65 8.56 0.17
N HIS A 132 8.86 8.89 -0.85
CA HIS A 132 7.50 9.40 -0.65
C HIS A 132 6.52 8.30 -0.22
N ILE A 133 6.70 7.07 -0.73
CA ILE A 133 5.92 5.90 -0.28
C ILE A 133 6.29 5.55 1.17
N ALA A 134 7.58 5.64 1.52
CA ALA A 134 8.01 5.45 2.91
C ALA A 134 7.40 6.47 3.88
N ARG A 135 7.22 7.74 3.47
CA ARG A 135 6.53 8.75 4.30
C ARG A 135 5.03 8.46 4.48
N LEU A 136 4.39 7.97 3.41
CA LEU A 136 2.97 7.59 3.40
C LEU A 136 2.67 6.43 4.34
N LEU A 137 3.46 5.35 4.23
CA LEU A 137 3.22 4.10 4.95
C LEU A 137 3.93 4.06 6.31
N GLY A 138 5.03 4.79 6.49
CA GLY A 138 5.96 4.54 7.60
C GLY A 138 6.76 3.25 7.39
N LYS A 139 7.80 3.02 8.20
CA LYS A 139 8.55 1.75 8.21
C LYS A 139 7.79 0.68 9.02
N GLY A 140 6.52 0.44 8.67
CA GLY A 140 5.67 -0.61 9.28
C GLY A 140 5.78 -1.96 8.56
N LEU A 141 4.88 -2.90 8.89
CA LEU A 141 4.89 -4.30 8.42
C LEU A 141 4.96 -4.49 6.90
N VAL A 142 4.46 -3.52 6.14
CA VAL A 142 4.49 -3.52 4.68
C VAL A 142 5.92 -3.29 4.16
N LEU A 143 6.74 -2.49 4.84
CA LEU A 143 8.09 -2.09 4.41
C LEU A 143 9.23 -2.72 5.22
N THR A 144 8.93 -3.43 6.31
CA THR A 144 9.93 -4.14 7.12
C THR A 144 10.18 -5.55 6.62
N ASP A 145 11.41 -6.02 6.83
CA ASP A 145 11.89 -7.37 6.50
C ASP A 145 12.67 -8.00 7.67
N GLY A 146 13.00 -9.28 7.51
CA GLY A 146 13.90 -10.00 8.41
C GLY A 146 13.40 -10.01 9.85
N ASP A 147 14.31 -9.76 10.79
CA ASP A 147 14.01 -9.84 12.21
C ASP A 147 13.17 -8.65 12.71
N ASP A 148 13.29 -7.47 12.08
CA ASP A 148 12.39 -6.33 12.33
C ASP A 148 10.94 -6.73 12.00
N TRP A 149 10.71 -7.31 10.82
CA TRP A 149 9.37 -7.77 10.44
C TRP A 149 8.83 -8.84 11.39
N LYS A 150 9.65 -9.82 11.79
CA LYS A 150 9.23 -10.86 12.75
C LYS A 150 8.83 -10.23 14.10
N ARG A 151 9.61 -9.24 14.57
CA ARG A 151 9.35 -8.50 15.81
C ARG A 151 8.02 -7.75 15.75
N HIS A 152 7.81 -6.96 14.71
CA HIS A 152 6.57 -6.20 14.50
C HIS A 152 5.37 -7.14 14.37
N ARG A 153 5.50 -8.21 13.56
CA ARG A 153 4.40 -9.16 13.33
C ARG A 153 4.00 -9.88 14.60
N LYS A 154 4.95 -10.23 15.47
CA LYS A 154 4.66 -10.87 16.75
C LYS A 154 3.76 -10.02 17.65
N VAL A 155 3.94 -8.69 17.64
CA VAL A 155 3.14 -7.75 18.44
C VAL A 155 1.75 -7.56 17.85
N VAL A 156 1.67 -7.46 16.53
CA VAL A 156 0.44 -7.09 15.83
C VAL A 156 -0.51 -8.27 15.57
N HIS A 157 0.04 -9.46 15.32
CA HIS A 157 -0.74 -10.65 14.96
C HIS A 157 -1.88 -11.01 15.94
N PRO A 158 -1.73 -10.89 17.28
CA PRO A 158 -2.82 -11.19 18.22
C PRO A 158 -4.10 -10.36 17.99
N ALA A 159 -4.00 -9.16 17.41
CA ALA A 159 -5.15 -8.33 17.05
C ALA A 159 -6.08 -9.00 16.02
N PHE A 160 -5.53 -9.92 15.23
CA PHE A 160 -6.20 -10.60 14.11
C PHE A 160 -6.59 -12.04 14.44
N ASN A 161 -6.60 -12.41 15.72
CA ASN A 161 -7.12 -13.72 16.15
C ASN A 161 -8.65 -13.79 15.96
N MET A 162 -9.17 -15.00 15.73
CA MET A 162 -10.58 -15.22 15.38
C MET A 162 -11.56 -14.60 16.39
N ASP A 163 -11.29 -14.71 17.70
CA ASP A 163 -12.16 -14.13 18.73
C ASP A 163 -12.21 -12.61 18.67
N LYS A 164 -11.08 -11.96 18.35
CA LYS A 164 -11.02 -10.50 18.16
C LYS A 164 -11.78 -10.09 16.90
N LEU A 165 -11.62 -10.83 15.80
CA LEU A 165 -12.34 -10.57 14.55
C LEU A 165 -13.86 -10.69 14.72
N LYS A 166 -14.34 -11.69 15.49
CA LYS A 166 -15.77 -11.82 15.82
C LYS A 166 -16.29 -10.60 16.57
N MET A 167 -15.53 -10.08 17.54
CA MET A 167 -15.92 -8.86 18.25
C MET A 167 -15.94 -7.63 17.34
N MET A 168 -14.97 -7.51 16.41
CA MET A 168 -14.94 -6.42 15.43
C MET A 168 -16.14 -6.45 14.48
N THR A 169 -16.73 -7.63 14.24
CA THR A 169 -17.88 -7.78 13.33
C THR A 169 -19.08 -6.95 13.79
N VAL A 170 -19.31 -6.84 15.11
CA VAL A 170 -20.38 -6.00 15.67
C VAL A 170 -20.18 -4.55 15.26
N THR A 171 -18.99 -4.01 15.51
CA THR A 171 -18.62 -2.64 15.11
C THR A 171 -18.70 -2.42 13.60
N MET A 172 -18.26 -3.39 12.79
CA MET A 172 -18.37 -3.31 11.33
C MET A 172 -19.83 -3.23 10.88
N SER A 173 -20.70 -4.03 11.48
CA SER A 173 -22.13 -4.02 11.22
C SER A 173 -22.78 -2.71 11.67
N ASP A 174 -22.37 -2.14 12.80
CA ASP A 174 -22.87 -0.83 13.27
C ASP A 174 -22.50 0.29 12.30
N CYS A 175 -21.24 0.34 11.83
CA CYS A 175 -20.79 1.31 10.82
C CYS A 175 -21.58 1.16 9.52
N ALA A 176 -21.78 -0.07 9.04
CA ALA A 176 -22.57 -0.33 7.83
C ALA A 176 -24.05 0.04 8.03
N GLY A 177 -24.62 -0.24 9.20
CA GLY A 177 -26.00 0.11 9.56
C GLY A 177 -26.22 1.63 9.60
N SER A 178 -25.25 2.39 10.10
CA SER A 178 -25.27 3.86 10.09
C SER A 178 -25.35 4.40 8.65
N MET A 179 -24.46 3.93 7.77
CA MET A 179 -24.45 4.29 6.35
C MET A 179 -25.78 3.96 5.66
N MET A 180 -26.32 2.75 5.89
CA MET A 180 -27.60 2.32 5.31
C MET A 180 -28.78 3.15 5.84
N SER A 181 -28.74 3.57 7.11
CA SER A 181 -29.77 4.42 7.70
C SER A 181 -29.81 5.80 7.05
N GLU A 182 -28.65 6.38 6.74
CA GLU A 182 -28.57 7.64 5.99
C GLU A 182 -29.15 7.52 4.57
N TRP A 183 -28.89 6.39 3.89
CA TRP A 183 -29.43 6.13 2.56
C TRP A 183 -30.95 6.00 2.60
N THR A 184 -31.47 5.26 3.58
CA THR A 184 -32.92 5.09 3.80
C THR A 184 -33.60 6.44 4.06
N ALA A 185 -33.01 7.27 4.92
CA ALA A 185 -33.54 8.61 5.21
C ALA A 185 -33.53 9.56 3.99
N LYS A 186 -32.59 9.38 3.04
CA LYS A 186 -32.62 10.10 1.76
C LYS A 186 -33.72 9.57 0.85
N MET A 187 -33.95 8.27 0.81
CA MET A 187 -34.99 7.64 -0.02
C MET A 187 -36.39 8.05 0.42
N GLU A 188 -36.65 8.12 1.74
CA GLU A 188 -37.95 8.54 2.29
C GLU A 188 -38.35 9.97 1.85
N LYS A 189 -37.38 10.82 1.49
CA LYS A 189 -37.63 12.20 1.05
C LYS A 189 -37.90 12.35 -0.45
N GLY A 190 -37.55 11.35 -1.28
CA GLY A 190 -37.50 11.52 -2.74
C GLY A 190 -37.79 10.28 -3.58
N GLY A 191 -38.17 9.15 -2.99
CA GLY A 191 -38.47 7.89 -3.66
C GLY A 191 -37.23 7.16 -4.18
N SER A 192 -36.45 7.78 -5.06
CA SER A 192 -35.20 7.27 -5.62
C SER A 192 -34.02 8.18 -5.29
N VAL A 193 -32.86 7.60 -4.99
CA VAL A 193 -31.63 8.34 -4.66
C VAL A 193 -30.47 7.76 -5.46
N GLU A 194 -29.69 8.63 -6.09
CA GLU A 194 -28.42 8.28 -6.70
C GLU A 194 -27.30 8.40 -5.66
N ILE A 195 -26.46 7.36 -5.55
CA ILE A 195 -25.41 7.27 -4.54
C ILE A 195 -24.08 6.91 -5.21
N GLU A 196 -23.06 7.74 -4.98
CA GLU A 196 -21.69 7.44 -5.41
C GLU A 196 -21.02 6.47 -4.41
N LEU A 197 -21.03 5.17 -4.74
CA LEU A 197 -20.56 4.12 -3.82
C LEU A 197 -19.07 4.20 -3.47
N SER A 198 -18.20 4.69 -4.37
CA SER A 198 -16.77 4.85 -4.11
C SER A 198 -16.50 5.71 -2.90
N HIS A 199 -17.09 6.90 -2.85
CA HIS A 199 -16.96 7.81 -1.72
C HIS A 199 -17.54 7.21 -0.43
N GLN A 200 -18.70 6.54 -0.52
CA GLN A 200 -19.34 5.92 0.64
C GLN A 200 -18.49 4.80 1.24
N PHE A 201 -17.87 3.96 0.41
CA PHE A 201 -16.99 2.89 0.89
C PHE A 201 -15.64 3.39 1.41
N GLU A 202 -15.12 4.50 0.87
CA GLU A 202 -13.99 5.18 1.50
C GLU A 202 -14.33 5.63 2.93
N GLU A 203 -15.48 6.27 3.13
CA GLU A 203 -15.91 6.71 4.47
C GLU A 203 -16.19 5.53 5.41
N LEU A 204 -16.90 4.50 4.94
CA LEU A 204 -17.22 3.30 5.70
C LEU A 204 -15.96 2.58 6.18
N THR A 205 -15.00 2.34 5.28
CA THR A 205 -13.80 1.57 5.63
C THR A 205 -12.85 2.36 6.51
N ALA A 206 -12.78 3.69 6.33
CA ALA A 206 -12.07 4.59 7.24
C ALA A 206 -12.71 4.59 8.64
N ASP A 207 -14.03 4.52 8.73
CA ASP A 207 -14.75 4.43 10.01
C ASP A 207 -14.50 3.10 10.71
N VAL A 208 -14.65 1.99 9.97
CA VAL A 208 -14.38 0.64 10.47
C VAL A 208 -12.97 0.53 11.04
N ILE A 209 -11.93 0.95 10.32
CA ILE A 209 -10.55 0.84 10.83
C ILE A 209 -10.31 1.75 12.05
N SER A 210 -10.90 2.94 12.06
CA SER A 210 -10.77 3.90 13.18
C SER A 210 -11.34 3.37 14.49
N HIS A 211 -12.46 2.65 14.42
CA HIS A 211 -13.07 2.01 15.58
C HIS A 211 -12.40 0.69 15.96
N THR A 212 -12.18 -0.21 14.99
CA THR A 212 -11.74 -1.58 15.27
C THR A 212 -10.25 -1.69 15.61
N ALA A 213 -9.39 -0.92 14.95
CA ALA A 213 -7.94 -1.00 15.17
C ALA A 213 -7.43 0.04 16.18
N PHE A 214 -8.03 1.23 16.22
CA PHE A 214 -7.53 2.35 17.03
C PHE A 214 -8.45 2.74 18.18
N GLY A 215 -9.66 2.17 18.27
CA GLY A 215 -10.69 2.53 19.24
C GLY A 215 -10.90 4.04 19.37
N SER A 216 -10.71 4.76 18.26
CA SER A 216 -10.81 6.21 18.17
C SER A 216 -12.17 6.61 17.61
N SER A 217 -12.56 7.88 17.80
CA SER A 217 -13.77 8.38 17.14
C SER A 217 -13.53 8.58 15.64
N TYR A 218 -14.54 8.31 14.82
CA TYR A 218 -14.55 8.59 13.40
C TYR A 218 -13.99 9.98 13.05
N GLU A 219 -14.33 11.01 13.82
CA GLU A 219 -13.88 12.39 13.57
C GLU A 219 -12.36 12.55 13.60
N GLN A 220 -11.68 11.87 14.55
CA GLN A 220 -10.22 11.90 14.65
C GLN A 220 -9.58 11.12 13.50
N GLY A 221 -10.13 9.94 13.20
CA GLY A 221 -9.70 9.11 12.06
C GLY A 221 -9.87 9.78 10.71
N LYS A 222 -10.98 10.50 10.50
CA LYS A 222 -11.29 11.23 9.26
C LYS A 222 -10.22 12.26 8.89
N LYS A 223 -9.69 12.99 9.88
CA LYS A 223 -8.62 13.98 9.63
C LYS A 223 -7.32 13.29 9.20
N VAL A 224 -6.97 12.15 9.82
CA VAL A 224 -5.82 11.32 9.41
C VAL A 224 -6.01 10.83 7.97
N PHE A 225 -7.18 10.27 7.66
CA PHE A 225 -7.54 9.78 6.34
C PHE A 225 -7.39 10.84 5.26
N LEU A 226 -7.96 12.03 5.44
CA LEU A 226 -7.91 13.10 4.44
C LEU A 226 -6.46 13.54 4.14
N ALA A 227 -5.64 13.71 5.18
CA ALA A 227 -4.23 14.06 5.02
C ALA A 227 -3.45 12.92 4.33
N GLN A 228 -3.77 11.67 4.67
CA GLN A 228 -3.13 10.49 4.10
C GLN A 228 -3.51 10.26 2.63
N LYS A 229 -4.76 10.52 2.24
CA LYS A 229 -5.24 10.47 0.84
C LYS A 229 -4.50 11.48 -0.05
N GLU A 230 -4.26 12.69 0.45
CA GLU A 230 -3.46 13.66 -0.29
C GLU A 230 -1.99 13.23 -0.41
N LEU A 231 -1.43 12.70 0.69
CA LEU A 231 -0.08 12.17 0.70
C LEU A 231 0.08 10.98 -0.26
N GLN A 232 -0.95 10.13 -0.38
CA GLN A 232 -1.03 9.02 -1.33
C GLN A 232 -0.96 9.55 -2.76
N PHE A 233 -1.79 10.51 -3.14
CA PHE A 233 -1.74 11.10 -4.49
C PHE A 233 -0.36 11.68 -4.82
N LEU A 234 0.25 12.41 -3.87
CA LEU A 234 1.58 12.98 -4.04
C LEU A 234 2.67 11.91 -4.13
N ALA A 235 2.56 10.82 -3.36
CA ALA A 235 3.51 9.72 -3.38
C ALA A 235 3.42 8.91 -4.68
N PHE A 236 2.22 8.48 -5.09
CA PHE A 236 2.02 7.68 -6.30
C PHE A 236 2.34 8.46 -7.58
N SER A 237 2.13 9.79 -7.62
CA SER A 237 2.57 10.63 -8.74
C SER A 237 4.10 10.71 -8.91
N THR A 238 4.89 10.21 -7.95
CA THR A 238 6.35 10.13 -8.06
C THR A 238 6.89 8.76 -8.44
N VAL A 239 6.07 7.71 -8.49
CA VAL A 239 6.51 6.32 -8.74
C VAL A 239 7.32 6.19 -10.03
N PHE A 240 6.94 6.92 -11.08
CA PHE A 240 7.63 6.93 -12.37
C PHE A 240 8.56 8.13 -12.58
N ASN A 241 8.95 8.83 -11.51
CA ASN A 241 9.95 9.90 -11.57
C ASN A 241 11.36 9.36 -11.31
N VAL A 242 12.35 10.01 -11.91
CA VAL A 242 13.76 9.75 -11.58
C VAL A 242 13.99 10.19 -10.14
N GLN A 243 14.33 9.23 -9.28
CA GLN A 243 14.60 9.47 -7.88
C GLN A 243 16.03 9.98 -7.72
N ILE A 244 16.21 11.31 -7.62
CA ILE A 244 17.50 11.92 -7.32
C ILE A 244 17.57 12.18 -5.81
N PRO A 245 18.42 11.46 -5.04
CA PRO A 245 18.40 11.51 -3.58
C PRO A 245 18.54 12.91 -2.97
N ALA A 246 19.27 13.82 -3.63
CA ALA A 246 19.46 15.18 -3.12
C ALA A 246 18.22 16.08 -3.30
N LEU A 247 17.44 15.89 -4.38
CA LEU A 247 16.30 16.77 -4.68
C LEU A 247 15.17 16.69 -3.65
N ARG A 248 15.11 15.60 -2.87
CA ARG A 248 14.10 15.43 -1.81
C ARG A 248 14.27 16.37 -0.62
N TYR A 249 15.43 17.01 -0.50
CA TYR A 249 15.73 17.98 0.55
C TYR A 249 15.53 19.43 0.09
N LEU A 250 15.31 19.65 -1.21
CA LEU A 250 15.03 20.99 -1.73
C LEU A 250 13.61 21.43 -1.36
N PRO A 251 13.40 22.68 -0.94
CA PRO A 251 12.10 23.21 -0.55
C PRO A 251 11.24 23.56 -1.78
N THR A 252 10.94 22.56 -2.61
CA THR A 252 9.95 22.68 -3.69
C THR A 252 8.53 22.70 -3.10
N GLU A 253 7.56 23.31 -3.78
CA GLU A 253 6.16 23.33 -3.32
C GLU A 253 5.64 21.93 -2.99
N LYS A 254 5.95 20.94 -3.84
CA LYS A 254 5.60 19.54 -3.61
C LYS A 254 6.27 18.97 -2.35
N ASN A 255 7.57 19.19 -2.16
CA ASN A 255 8.27 18.68 -0.98
C ASN A 255 7.77 19.33 0.30
N LEU A 256 7.54 20.65 0.29
CA LEU A 256 6.97 21.39 1.41
C LEU A 256 5.58 20.86 1.76
N ARG A 257 4.74 20.61 0.77
CA ARG A 257 3.41 20.03 0.98
C ARG A 257 3.48 18.63 1.59
N ILE A 258 4.37 17.78 1.08
CA ILE A 258 4.60 16.43 1.62
C ILE A 258 5.10 16.49 3.07
N TRP A 259 6.05 17.38 3.38
CA TRP A 259 6.55 17.54 4.76
C TRP A 259 5.47 18.03 5.72
N LYS A 260 4.63 18.96 5.26
CA LYS A 260 3.49 19.45 6.03
C LYS A 260 2.50 18.32 6.34
N LEU A 261 2.07 17.57 5.31
CA LEU A 261 1.14 16.45 5.47
C LEU A 261 1.70 15.34 6.35
N ASP A 262 2.97 14.95 6.16
CA ASP A 262 3.65 13.95 6.97
C ASP A 262 3.68 14.36 8.46
N LYS A 263 3.98 15.65 8.73
CA LYS A 263 3.95 16.20 10.09
C LYS A 263 2.53 16.23 10.66
N GLU A 264 1.53 16.59 9.87
CA GLU A 264 0.12 16.61 10.29
C GLU A 264 -0.36 15.20 10.65
N VAL A 265 -0.14 14.21 9.79
CA VAL A 265 -0.45 12.78 10.05
C VAL A 265 0.23 12.31 11.32
N ARG A 266 1.54 12.52 11.46
CA ARG A 266 2.28 12.14 12.67
C ARG A 266 1.72 12.81 13.92
N THR A 267 1.35 14.10 13.84
CA THR A 267 0.80 14.83 14.99
C THR A 267 -0.56 14.26 15.40
N MET A 268 -1.43 13.97 14.44
CA MET A 268 -2.75 13.39 14.71
C MET A 268 -2.64 12.00 15.32
N LEU A 269 -1.80 11.13 14.76
CA LEU A 269 -1.54 9.79 15.31
C LEU A 269 -0.97 9.88 16.73
N MET A 270 -0.03 10.79 16.97
CA MET A 270 0.51 11.01 18.31
C MET A 270 -0.55 11.50 19.30
N ASN A 271 -1.53 12.29 18.85
CA ASN A 271 -2.65 12.71 19.71
C ASN A 271 -3.53 11.51 20.07
N ILE A 272 -3.86 10.64 19.11
CA ILE A 272 -4.62 9.40 19.38
C ILE A 272 -3.86 8.53 20.42
N ILE A 273 -2.56 8.35 20.23
CA ILE A 273 -1.69 7.62 21.17
C ILE A 273 -1.71 8.26 22.56
N LYS A 274 -1.52 9.58 22.65
CA LYS A 274 -1.51 10.31 23.93
C LYS A 274 -2.84 10.22 24.66
N THR A 275 -3.95 10.37 23.96
CA THR A 275 -5.29 10.20 24.52
C THR A 275 -5.42 8.80 25.12
N ARG A 276 -4.99 7.76 24.39
CA ARG A 276 -5.04 6.38 24.88
C ARG A 276 -4.14 6.14 26.09
N LEU A 277 -2.94 6.71 26.11
CA LEU A 277 -2.02 6.62 27.26
C LEU A 277 -2.61 7.30 28.50
N ALA A 278 -3.34 8.40 28.33
CA ALA A 278 -3.99 9.13 29.42
C ALA A 278 -5.24 8.42 29.97
N THR A 279 -5.97 7.70 29.11
CA THR A 279 -7.17 6.93 29.48
C THR A 279 -6.87 5.46 29.77
N LYS A 280 -5.68 5.15 30.30
CA LYS A 280 -5.33 3.78 30.69
C LYS A 280 -6.37 3.26 31.66
N ASP A 281 -7.06 2.18 31.28
CA ASP A 281 -8.03 1.52 32.13
C ASP A 281 -7.33 0.50 33.05
N THR A 282 -8.04 0.03 34.07
CA THR A 282 -7.69 -1.11 34.92
C THR A 282 -7.30 -2.36 34.12
N MET A 283 -7.85 -2.52 32.90
CA MET A 283 -7.56 -3.60 31.96
C MET A 283 -6.37 -3.34 31.00
N GLY A 284 -5.67 -2.21 31.12
CA GLY A 284 -4.52 -1.87 30.26
C GLY A 284 -4.83 -0.80 29.19
N TYR A 285 -4.25 -0.94 28.00
CA TYR A 285 -4.41 0.03 26.90
C TYR A 285 -5.53 -0.34 25.92
N GLY A 286 -6.33 -1.36 26.25
CA GLY A 286 -7.37 -1.90 25.38
C GLY A 286 -6.89 -3.09 24.57
N ASN A 287 -7.86 -3.79 24.00
CA ASN A 287 -7.67 -5.08 23.31
C ASN A 287 -7.59 -4.95 21.78
N ASP A 288 -7.55 -3.72 21.28
CA ASP A 288 -7.42 -3.37 19.87
C ASP A 288 -5.94 -3.32 19.43
N LEU A 289 -5.71 -3.12 18.13
CA LEU A 289 -4.37 -3.11 17.56
C LEU A 289 -3.46 -2.08 18.23
N LEU A 290 -3.97 -0.87 18.46
CA LEU A 290 -3.20 0.19 19.13
C LEU A 290 -2.87 -0.20 20.58
N GLY A 291 -3.83 -0.75 21.32
CA GLY A 291 -3.63 -1.22 22.69
C GLY A 291 -2.48 -2.24 22.79
N LEU A 292 -2.48 -3.25 21.92
CA LEU A 292 -1.43 -4.28 21.87
C LEU A 292 -0.04 -3.69 21.55
N MET A 293 0.03 -2.72 20.64
CA MET A 293 1.29 -2.03 20.34
C MET A 293 1.78 -1.18 21.52
N LEU A 294 0.88 -0.53 22.25
CA LEU A 294 1.22 0.25 23.44
C LEU A 294 1.67 -0.64 24.60
N GLU A 295 1.07 -1.81 24.78
CA GLU A 295 1.53 -2.83 25.75
C GLU A 295 2.96 -3.30 25.44
N ALA A 296 3.26 -3.59 24.16
CA ALA A 296 4.59 -3.96 23.73
C ALA A 296 5.64 -2.84 23.88
N CYS A 297 5.19 -1.58 23.93
CA CYS A 297 6.01 -0.41 24.24
C CYS A 297 6.25 -0.20 25.73
N ALA A 298 5.31 -0.64 26.59
CA ALA A 298 5.26 -0.26 28.00
C ALA A 298 6.30 -0.97 28.88
N ALA A 299 7.03 -1.97 28.35
CA ALA A 299 8.18 -2.60 29.01
C ALA A 299 7.92 -2.96 30.49
N GLU A 300 6.90 -3.78 30.76
CA GLU A 300 6.70 -4.28 32.12
C GLU A 300 7.81 -5.29 32.47
N GLY A 301 8.53 -5.06 33.58
CA GLY A 301 9.52 -6.00 34.13
C GLY A 301 11.01 -5.72 33.83
N GLY A 302 11.38 -4.52 33.36
CA GLY A 302 12.80 -4.15 33.20
C GLY A 302 13.46 -4.67 31.92
N HIS A 303 12.67 -5.03 30.91
CA HIS A 303 13.15 -5.37 29.57
C HIS A 303 13.03 -4.17 28.63
N ASN A 304 13.86 -4.11 27.59
CA ASN A 304 13.73 -3.08 26.58
C ASN A 304 12.38 -3.21 25.84
N PRO A 305 11.75 -2.09 25.46
CA PRO A 305 10.49 -2.12 24.71
C PRO A 305 10.66 -2.90 23.41
N ILE A 306 9.65 -3.71 23.05
CA ILE A 306 9.68 -4.52 21.82
C ILE A 306 9.51 -3.62 20.60
N LEU A 307 8.70 -2.57 20.72
CA LEU A 307 8.53 -1.51 19.73
C LEU A 307 8.78 -0.16 20.39
N SER A 308 9.52 0.70 19.69
CA SER A 308 9.67 2.11 20.01
C SER A 308 8.43 2.91 19.61
N MET A 309 8.27 4.09 20.20
CA MET A 309 7.16 4.99 19.87
C MET A 309 7.15 5.39 18.37
N ASP A 310 8.32 5.54 17.75
CA ASP A 310 8.42 5.84 16.32
C ASP A 310 7.95 4.66 15.46
N GLU A 311 8.31 3.43 15.83
CA GLU A 311 7.82 2.21 15.16
C GLU A 311 6.30 2.08 15.28
N ILE A 312 5.71 2.43 16.42
CA ILE A 312 4.25 2.41 16.62
C ILE A 312 3.57 3.43 15.72
N ILE A 313 4.09 4.66 15.62
CA ILE A 313 3.54 5.67 14.70
C ILE A 313 3.61 5.19 13.25
N ASP A 314 4.72 4.57 12.86
CA ASP A 314 4.90 4.03 11.52
C ASP A 314 3.96 2.85 11.23
N GLU A 315 3.73 1.96 12.20
CA GLU A 315 2.69 0.91 12.08
C GLU A 315 1.29 1.52 11.99
N CYS A 316 0.97 2.53 12.80
CA CYS A 316 -0.32 3.23 12.70
C CYS A 316 -0.54 3.79 11.30
N LYS A 317 0.46 4.47 10.70
CA LYS A 317 0.37 4.95 9.31
C LYS A 317 0.08 3.81 8.33
N THR A 318 0.78 2.68 8.48
CA THR A 318 0.61 1.49 7.65
C THR A 318 -0.81 0.94 7.75
N PHE A 319 -1.33 0.75 8.97
CA PHE A 319 -2.65 0.15 9.19
C PHE A 319 -3.81 1.06 8.82
N PHE A 320 -3.70 2.37 9.07
CA PHE A 320 -4.68 3.32 8.56
C PHE A 320 -4.76 3.20 7.04
N PHE A 321 -3.65 3.32 6.32
CA PHE A 321 -3.63 3.22 4.85
C PHE A 321 -4.17 1.87 4.35
N ALA A 322 -3.54 0.78 4.78
CA ALA A 322 -3.77 -0.54 4.22
C ALA A 322 -5.19 -1.04 4.50
N GLY A 323 -5.73 -0.73 5.68
CA GLY A 323 -7.05 -1.18 6.12
C GLY A 323 -8.21 -0.52 5.36
N HIS A 324 -8.10 0.77 5.03
CA HIS A 324 -9.19 1.48 4.34
C HIS A 324 -9.07 1.40 2.81
N ASP A 325 -7.90 1.67 2.23
CA ASP A 325 -7.77 1.94 0.79
C ASP A 325 -8.03 0.69 -0.03
N THR A 326 -7.50 -0.45 0.42
CA THR A 326 -7.71 -1.73 -0.27
C THR A 326 -9.16 -2.22 -0.15
N SER A 327 -9.75 -2.07 1.03
CA SER A 327 -11.12 -2.49 1.33
C SER A 327 -12.15 -1.63 0.58
N SER A 328 -11.95 -0.31 0.49
CA SER A 328 -12.89 0.58 -0.20
C SER A 328 -12.94 0.28 -1.70
N HIS A 329 -11.78 0.07 -2.32
CA HIS A 329 -11.70 -0.33 -3.74
C HIS A 329 -12.33 -1.71 -3.95
N LEU A 330 -12.07 -2.67 -3.06
CA LEU A 330 -12.68 -4.00 -3.14
C LEU A 330 -14.20 -3.93 -3.08
N LEU A 331 -14.78 -3.19 -2.13
CA LEU A 331 -16.22 -3.02 -2.00
C LEU A 331 -16.83 -2.30 -3.21
N THR A 332 -16.16 -1.26 -3.71
CA THR A 332 -16.59 -0.51 -4.90
C THR A 332 -16.68 -1.42 -6.12
N TRP A 333 -15.62 -2.19 -6.41
CA TRP A 333 -15.61 -3.14 -7.51
C TRP A 333 -16.59 -4.29 -7.30
N THR A 334 -16.77 -4.74 -6.06
CA THR A 334 -17.76 -5.76 -5.73
C THR A 334 -19.17 -5.30 -6.09
N MET A 335 -19.55 -4.09 -5.68
CA MET A 335 -20.86 -3.55 -6.02
C MET A 335 -21.04 -3.29 -7.50
N PHE A 336 -19.99 -2.82 -8.19
CA PHE A 336 -20.02 -2.64 -9.64
C PHE A 336 -20.21 -3.97 -10.38
N LEU A 337 -19.51 -5.03 -9.97
CA LEU A 337 -19.65 -6.35 -10.59
C LEU A 337 -21.01 -6.97 -10.29
N LEU A 338 -21.54 -6.81 -9.08
CA LEU A 338 -22.89 -7.28 -8.73
C LEU A 338 -23.99 -6.51 -9.48
N SER A 339 -23.82 -5.20 -9.73
CA SER A 339 -24.82 -4.42 -10.48
C SER A 339 -24.89 -4.79 -11.97
N THR A 340 -23.80 -5.36 -12.50
CA THR A 340 -23.69 -5.79 -13.90
C THR A 340 -24.00 -7.27 -14.09
N HIS A 341 -24.08 -8.04 -13.00
CA HIS A 341 -24.36 -9.48 -12.98
C HIS A 341 -25.49 -9.81 -11.97
N PRO A 342 -26.75 -9.45 -12.29
CA PRO A 342 -27.88 -9.56 -11.37
C PRO A 342 -28.16 -11.01 -10.93
N GLU A 343 -27.81 -12.00 -11.73
CA GLU A 343 -27.92 -13.42 -11.37
C GLU A 343 -27.02 -13.81 -10.19
N TRP A 344 -25.87 -13.16 -10.04
CA TRP A 344 -24.98 -13.35 -8.89
C TRP A 344 -25.43 -12.54 -7.69
N GLN A 345 -25.99 -11.35 -7.94
CA GLN A 345 -26.61 -10.53 -6.88
C GLN A 345 -27.76 -11.29 -6.20
N GLU A 346 -28.63 -11.94 -6.97
CA GLU A 346 -29.76 -12.68 -6.41
C GLU A 346 -29.30 -13.93 -5.64
N LYS A 347 -28.38 -14.72 -6.19
CA LYS A 347 -27.81 -15.87 -5.46
C LYS A 347 -27.16 -15.49 -4.14
N LEU A 348 -26.45 -14.35 -4.11
CA LEU A 348 -25.85 -13.84 -2.88
C LEU A 348 -26.92 -13.41 -1.88
N ARG A 349 -27.98 -12.74 -2.34
CA ARG A 349 -29.12 -12.35 -1.52
C ARG A 349 -29.82 -13.56 -0.91
N GLU A 350 -30.07 -14.60 -1.71
CA GLU A 350 -30.67 -15.86 -1.25
C GLU A 350 -29.80 -16.54 -0.18
N GLU A 351 -28.48 -16.59 -0.37
CA GLU A 351 -27.56 -17.14 0.64
C GLU A 351 -27.62 -16.35 1.95
N VAL A 352 -27.55 -15.01 1.88
CA VAL A 352 -27.61 -14.16 3.07
C VAL A 352 -28.94 -14.34 3.80
N LEU A 353 -30.07 -14.37 3.09
CA LEU A 353 -31.39 -14.60 3.70
C LEU A 353 -31.50 -16.00 4.33
N ARG A 354 -30.88 -17.03 3.72
CA ARG A 354 -30.89 -18.39 4.26
C ARG A 354 -30.07 -18.53 5.53
N GLU A 355 -28.88 -17.95 5.57
CA GLU A 355 -27.94 -18.14 6.69
C GLU A 355 -28.11 -17.10 7.81
N CYS A 356 -28.51 -15.86 7.48
CA CYS A 356 -28.62 -14.74 8.42
C CYS A 356 -30.07 -14.30 8.67
N GLY A 357 -31.03 -14.70 7.83
CA GLY A 357 -32.42 -14.25 7.94
C GLY A 357 -32.55 -12.72 7.78
N SER A 358 -33.27 -12.09 8.69
CA SER A 358 -33.44 -10.62 8.76
C SER A 358 -32.59 -9.98 9.87
N GLU A 359 -31.71 -10.76 10.51
CA GLU A 359 -30.87 -10.27 11.61
C GLU A 359 -29.56 -9.67 11.07
N VAL A 360 -28.92 -8.85 11.90
CA VAL A 360 -27.59 -8.33 11.61
C VAL A 360 -26.58 -9.49 11.63
N PRO A 361 -25.78 -9.70 10.57
CA PRO A 361 -24.85 -10.82 10.50
C PRO A 361 -23.83 -10.80 11.65
N THR A 362 -23.70 -11.94 12.31
CA THR A 362 -22.66 -12.17 13.33
C THR A 362 -21.42 -12.85 12.71
N GLY A 363 -20.28 -12.78 13.40
CA GLY A 363 -19.04 -13.42 12.91
C GLY A 363 -19.19 -14.93 12.64
N ASP A 364 -20.05 -15.62 13.38
CA ASP A 364 -20.33 -17.05 13.16
C ASP A 364 -21.22 -17.30 11.94
N MET A 365 -22.14 -16.39 11.62
CA MET A 365 -22.96 -16.46 10.41
C MET A 365 -22.11 -16.19 9.16
N LEU A 366 -21.16 -15.25 9.22
CA LEU A 366 -20.26 -14.95 8.10
C LEU A 366 -19.43 -16.16 7.65
N ASN A 367 -19.07 -17.05 8.57
CA ASN A 367 -18.35 -18.29 8.25
C ASN A 367 -19.18 -19.27 7.39
N LYS A 368 -20.51 -19.13 7.37
CA LYS A 368 -21.43 -19.96 6.58
C LYS A 368 -21.70 -19.41 5.18
N LEU A 369 -21.38 -18.14 4.93
CA LEU A 369 -21.57 -17.48 3.63
C LEU A 369 -20.50 -17.93 2.65
N GLN A 370 -20.75 -19.03 1.94
CA GLN A 370 -19.78 -19.56 0.99
C GLN A 370 -19.66 -18.62 -0.21
N LEU A 371 -20.76 -18.22 -0.85
CA LEU A 371 -20.71 -17.29 -1.97
C LEU A 371 -20.21 -15.91 -1.54
N GLY A 372 -20.61 -15.44 -0.36
CA GLY A 372 -20.12 -14.19 0.22
C GLY A 372 -18.59 -14.14 0.43
N GLN A 373 -17.94 -15.29 0.66
CA GLN A 373 -16.47 -15.38 0.71
C GLN A 373 -15.84 -15.51 -0.68
N HIS A 374 -16.51 -16.20 -1.61
CA HIS A 374 -16.02 -16.38 -2.97
C HIS A 374 -16.09 -15.12 -3.83
N VAL A 375 -17.05 -14.21 -3.60
CA VAL A 375 -17.17 -12.97 -4.38
C VAL A 375 -15.96 -12.05 -4.16
N PRO A 376 -15.52 -11.74 -2.92
CA PRO A 376 -14.27 -11.01 -2.68
C PRO A 376 -13.05 -11.71 -3.27
N THR A 377 -12.96 -13.05 -3.16
CA THR A 377 -11.83 -13.82 -3.71
C THR A 377 -11.81 -13.76 -5.24
N ARG A 378 -12.95 -13.99 -5.90
CA ARG A 378 -13.08 -13.83 -7.35
C ARG A 378 -12.84 -12.38 -7.77
N ASN A 379 -13.32 -11.41 -7.00
CA ASN A 379 -13.04 -10.01 -7.29
C ASN A 379 -11.56 -9.69 -7.15
N SER A 380 -10.84 -10.27 -6.18
CA SER A 380 -9.38 -10.12 -6.10
C SER A 380 -8.63 -10.88 -7.20
N GLU A 381 -9.22 -11.95 -7.77
CA GLU A 381 -8.68 -12.68 -8.91
C GLU A 381 -8.90 -11.91 -10.22
N VAL A 382 -10.08 -11.30 -10.37
CA VAL A 382 -10.54 -10.55 -11.53
C VAL A 382 -10.00 -9.12 -11.51
N ILE A 383 -9.86 -8.50 -10.35
CA ILE A 383 -9.39 -7.13 -10.11
C ILE A 383 -8.52 -7.12 -8.85
N ARG A 384 -7.20 -7.16 -9.05
CA ARG A 384 -6.24 -7.10 -7.94
C ARG A 384 -6.11 -5.66 -7.43
N PRO A 385 -6.38 -5.37 -6.14
CA PRO A 385 -6.10 -4.05 -5.55
C PRO A 385 -4.61 -3.70 -5.63
N CYS A 386 -3.73 -4.71 -5.57
CA CYS A 386 -2.31 -4.58 -5.86
C CYS A 386 -1.98 -5.21 -7.22
N VAL A 387 -1.78 -4.37 -8.24
CA VAL A 387 -1.55 -4.80 -9.63
C VAL A 387 -0.09 -5.21 -9.88
N ALA A 388 0.85 -4.78 -9.04
CA ALA A 388 2.25 -5.22 -9.10
C ALA A 388 2.90 -5.20 -7.73
N HIS A 389 3.63 -6.28 -7.42
CA HIS A 389 4.48 -6.40 -6.24
C HIS A 389 5.94 -6.25 -6.66
N SER A 390 6.75 -5.58 -5.84
CA SER A 390 8.16 -5.32 -6.13
C SER A 390 9.03 -5.74 -4.97
N GLU A 391 10.05 -6.53 -5.27
CA GLU A 391 11.09 -6.96 -4.32
C GLU A 391 12.47 -6.65 -4.92
N GLU A 392 13.47 -6.46 -4.07
CA GLU A 392 14.87 -6.32 -4.48
C GLU A 392 15.55 -7.68 -4.40
N CYS A 393 16.39 -8.03 -5.37
CA CYS A 393 17.29 -9.17 -5.19
C CYS A 393 18.48 -8.73 -4.32
N GLY A 394 18.61 -9.34 -3.14
CA GLY A 394 19.78 -9.21 -2.29
C GLY A 394 20.94 -9.98 -2.90
N PHE A 395 21.79 -9.30 -3.69
CA PHE A 395 23.11 -9.82 -4.00
C PHE A 395 24.03 -9.42 -2.85
N GLY A 396 24.57 -10.42 -2.13
CA GLY A 396 25.65 -10.19 -1.16
C GLY A 396 26.75 -9.36 -1.83
N SER A 397 27.03 -8.20 -1.26
CA SER A 397 28.11 -7.31 -1.66
C SER A 397 29.47 -7.98 -1.50
#